data_AF-A0A962NQL6-F1
#
_entry.id   AF-A0A962NQL6-F1
#
_cell.length_a   1.000
_cell.length_b   1.000
_cell.length_c   1.000
_cell.angle_alpha   90.00
_cell.angle_beta   90.00
_cell.angle_gamma   90.00
#
_symmetry.space_group_name_H-M   'P 1'
#
loop_
_entity.id
_entity.type
_entity.pdbx_description
1 polymer ?
#
loop_
_entity_poly.entity_id
_entity_poly.type
_entity_poly.pdbx_seq_one_letter_code
_entity_poly.pdbx_strand_id
1 'polypeptide(L)'
;MSKRRTTISFALILFIVAQNAAVKSFAQDKKLSHLMKHLDTYHYEEVIKDPFVTKKLKALLKDEYQHLETNLTVHAPIGLSSDCLVLGGLAPHKGGQEEARLYVCLTQGDIHAAIYTNHRVRVYSKVERYSHLPYDLRVWVDHVAWRQQSPLMSGKPDFVDMDDFETEK
;
A
#
# COMPACT_ATOMS: atom_id res chain seq x y z
N MET A 1 -49.15 47.13 -39.93
CA MET A 1 -48.76 47.28 -38.51
C MET A 1 -48.40 45.91 -37.93
N SER A 2 -47.30 45.89 -37.20
CA SER A 2 -46.48 44.73 -36.78
C SER A 2 -47.22 43.64 -35.98
N LYS A 3 -47.13 42.37 -36.43
CA LYS A 3 -47.37 41.18 -35.60
C LYS A 3 -46.03 40.67 -35.05
N ARG A 4 -45.76 40.91 -33.77
CA ARG A 4 -44.63 40.30 -33.04
C ARG A 4 -44.96 38.84 -32.74
N ARG A 5 -44.09 37.92 -33.15
CA ARG A 5 -44.14 36.51 -32.74
C ARG A 5 -43.27 36.34 -31.50
N THR A 6 -43.91 35.96 -30.40
CA THR A 6 -43.27 35.60 -29.14
C THR A 6 -42.90 34.12 -29.21
N THR A 7 -41.62 33.80 -29.37
CA THR A 7 -41.09 32.45 -29.13
C THR A 7 -40.52 32.41 -27.72
N ILE A 8 -41.26 31.78 -26.81
CA ILE A 8 -40.80 31.49 -25.46
C ILE A 8 -39.97 30.21 -25.52
N SER A 9 -38.69 30.32 -25.18
CA SER A 9 -37.72 29.23 -25.09
C SER A 9 -38.16 28.14 -24.11
N PHE A 10 -38.43 26.94 -24.63
CA PHE A 10 -38.60 25.71 -23.87
C PHE A 10 -37.28 24.92 -23.86
N ALA A 11 -36.25 25.48 -23.23
CA ALA A 11 -34.95 24.80 -23.12
C ALA A 11 -34.20 25.27 -21.88
N LEU A 12 -34.80 25.14 -20.69
CA LEU A 12 -34.08 25.44 -19.45
C LEU A 12 -34.62 24.72 -18.22
N ILE A 13 -35.00 23.45 -18.30
CA ILE A 13 -35.26 22.64 -17.09
C ILE A 13 -34.80 21.19 -17.35
N LEU A 14 -33.49 20.98 -17.55
CA LEU A 14 -32.91 19.62 -17.51
C LEU A 14 -31.41 19.63 -17.20
N PHE A 15 -30.95 20.52 -16.31
CA PHE A 15 -29.52 20.63 -15.98
C PHE A 15 -29.24 20.90 -14.49
N ILE A 16 -30.07 20.41 -13.56
CA ILE A 16 -29.87 20.68 -12.12
C ILE A 16 -29.79 19.40 -11.24
N VAL A 17 -29.79 18.18 -11.81
CA VAL A 17 -29.76 16.95 -10.98
C VAL A 17 -28.39 16.22 -10.95
N ALA A 18 -27.40 16.67 -11.72
CA ALA A 18 -26.14 15.92 -11.89
C ALA A 18 -24.99 16.30 -10.94
N GLN A 19 -25.13 17.27 -10.02
CA GLN A 19 -23.98 17.81 -9.29
C GLN A 19 -23.73 17.25 -7.87
N ASN A 20 -24.54 16.31 -7.37
CA ASN A 20 -24.40 15.85 -5.97
C ASN A 20 -23.44 14.66 -5.74
N ALA A 21 -22.66 14.22 -6.74
CA ALA A 21 -21.80 13.05 -6.58
C ALA A 21 -20.40 13.35 -5.99
N ALA A 22 -19.99 14.61 -5.86
CA ALA A 22 -18.59 14.98 -5.61
C ALA A 22 -18.27 15.50 -4.20
N VAL A 23 -19.06 15.15 -3.17
CA VAL A 23 -18.76 15.53 -1.77
C VAL A 23 -18.74 14.29 -0.88
N LYS A 24 -17.77 13.40 -1.11
CA LYS A 24 -17.46 12.26 -0.22
C LYS A 24 -15.98 12.21 0.21
N SER A 25 -15.19 13.27 0.01
CA SER A 25 -13.73 13.19 0.21
C SER A 25 -13.21 13.61 1.59
N PHE A 26 -14.02 14.17 2.50
CA PHE A 26 -13.53 14.66 3.81
C PHE A 26 -13.82 13.74 5.00
N ALA A 27 -14.64 12.69 4.83
CA ALA A 27 -14.86 11.70 5.88
C ALA A 27 -13.77 10.61 5.94
N GLN A 28 -12.75 10.68 5.06
CA GLN A 28 -11.67 9.69 4.98
C GLN A 28 -10.52 9.94 5.97
N ASP A 29 -10.33 11.17 6.42
CA ASP A 29 -9.13 11.61 7.18
C ASP A 29 -8.99 11.00 8.59
N LYS A 30 -9.95 10.18 9.03
CA LYS A 30 -9.92 9.47 10.33
C LYS A 30 -10.17 7.97 10.23
N LYS A 31 -10.13 7.38 9.04
CA LYS A 31 -10.55 5.99 8.87
C LYS A 31 -9.74 4.98 9.68
N LEU A 32 -8.47 5.26 9.94
CA LEU A 32 -7.56 4.32 10.60
C LEU A 32 -6.86 4.88 11.83
N SER A 33 -7.16 6.10 12.29
CA SER A 33 -6.49 6.70 13.44
C SER A 33 -6.63 5.89 14.73
N HIS A 34 -7.68 5.06 14.84
CA HIS A 34 -7.87 4.14 15.98
C HIS A 34 -6.79 3.06 16.07
N LEU A 35 -6.07 2.78 14.98
CA LEU A 35 -4.97 1.83 14.95
C LEU A 35 -3.69 2.38 15.60
N MET A 36 -3.58 3.69 15.80
CA MET A 36 -2.41 4.33 16.42
C MET A 36 -2.10 3.76 17.81
N LYS A 37 -3.11 3.25 18.53
CA LYS A 37 -2.94 2.59 19.83
C LYS A 37 -2.04 1.35 19.80
N HIS A 38 -1.74 0.81 18.61
CA HIS A 38 -0.88 -0.35 18.41
C HIS A 38 0.59 0.02 18.13
N LEU A 39 0.93 1.30 18.00
CA LEU A 39 2.31 1.75 17.87
C LEU A 39 3.16 1.25 19.06
N ASP A 40 4.38 0.80 18.79
CA ASP A 40 5.34 0.24 19.75
C ASP A 40 4.83 -1.02 20.49
N THR A 41 3.83 -1.70 19.93
CA THR A 41 3.32 -2.98 20.46
C THR A 41 3.64 -4.15 19.51
N TYR A 42 3.27 -5.37 19.91
CA TYR A 42 3.38 -6.58 19.08
C TYR A 42 2.00 -7.05 18.56
N HIS A 43 0.96 -6.21 18.63
CA HIS A 43 -0.42 -6.57 18.30
C HIS A 43 -0.70 -6.59 16.79
N TYR A 44 0.09 -7.34 16.01
CA TYR A 44 -0.02 -7.42 14.55
C TYR A 44 -1.39 -7.93 14.11
N GLU A 45 -1.90 -8.95 14.82
CA GLU A 45 -3.20 -9.56 14.55
C GLU A 45 -4.34 -8.53 14.62
N GLU A 46 -4.31 -7.63 15.60
CA GLU A 46 -5.34 -6.61 15.79
C GLU A 46 -5.35 -5.59 14.66
N VAL A 47 -4.17 -5.24 14.12
CA VAL A 47 -4.04 -4.36 12.94
C VAL A 47 -4.49 -5.08 11.67
N ILE A 48 -4.04 -6.32 11.45
CA ILE A 48 -4.35 -7.08 10.23
C ILE A 48 -5.84 -7.44 10.16
N LYS A 49 -6.46 -7.79 11.30
CA LYS A 49 -7.88 -8.15 11.42
C LYS A 49 -8.82 -6.96 11.51
N ASP A 50 -8.30 -5.73 11.51
CA ASP A 50 -9.17 -4.55 11.35
C ASP A 50 -9.99 -4.70 10.05
N PRO A 51 -11.32 -4.54 10.08
CA PRO A 51 -12.17 -4.84 8.92
C PRO A 51 -11.79 -4.06 7.66
N PHE A 52 -11.30 -2.82 7.80
CA PHE A 52 -10.86 -2.01 6.67
C PHE A 52 -9.52 -2.52 6.14
N VAL A 53 -8.57 -2.81 7.03
CA VAL A 53 -7.25 -3.36 6.69
C VAL A 53 -7.38 -4.71 6.01
N THR A 54 -8.07 -5.68 6.64
CA THR A 54 -8.28 -7.02 6.07
C THR A 54 -8.90 -6.95 4.68
N LYS A 55 -9.94 -6.13 4.51
CA LYS A 55 -10.63 -6.00 3.22
C LYS A 55 -9.68 -5.46 2.13
N LYS A 56 -8.90 -4.44 2.45
CA LYS A 56 -7.92 -3.86 1.50
C LYS A 56 -6.79 -4.85 1.22
N LEU A 57 -6.24 -5.52 2.22
CA LEU A 57 -5.18 -6.51 2.07
C LEU A 57 -5.63 -7.69 1.18
N LYS A 58 -6.78 -8.29 1.44
CA LYS A 58 -7.30 -9.40 0.63
C LYS A 58 -7.53 -8.98 -0.82
N ALA A 59 -8.03 -7.77 -1.06
CA ALA A 59 -8.20 -7.25 -2.42
C ALA A 59 -6.85 -6.98 -3.13
N LEU A 60 -5.85 -6.52 -2.37
CA LEU A 60 -4.55 -6.13 -2.89
C LEU A 60 -3.65 -7.35 -3.18
N LEU A 61 -3.61 -8.31 -2.25
CA LEU A 61 -2.71 -9.47 -2.30
C LEU A 61 -3.33 -10.69 -2.97
N LYS A 62 -4.67 -10.79 -3.00
CA LYS A 62 -5.38 -11.99 -3.50
C LYS A 62 -4.82 -13.25 -2.84
N ASP A 63 -4.24 -14.15 -3.63
CA ASP A 63 -3.70 -15.44 -3.18
C ASP A 63 -2.46 -15.31 -2.28
N GLU A 64 -1.80 -14.15 -2.30
CA GLU A 64 -0.58 -13.88 -1.53
C GLU A 64 -0.88 -13.36 -0.11
N TYR A 65 -2.16 -13.24 0.26
CA TYR A 65 -2.57 -12.78 1.59
C TYR A 65 -2.05 -13.70 2.70
N GLN A 66 -2.18 -15.02 2.54
CA GLN A 66 -1.70 -15.99 3.53
C GLN A 66 -0.16 -16.02 3.62
N HIS A 67 0.51 -15.73 2.50
CA HIS A 67 1.96 -15.64 2.44
C HIS A 67 2.46 -14.44 3.24
N LEU A 68 1.81 -13.28 3.10
CA LEU A 68 2.08 -12.12 3.94
C LEU A 68 1.94 -12.46 5.43
N GLU A 69 0.82 -13.07 5.83
CA GLU A 69 0.59 -13.42 7.24
C GLU A 69 1.66 -14.36 7.79
N THR A 70 2.05 -15.37 7.01
CA THR A 70 3.16 -16.27 7.36
C THR A 70 4.46 -15.50 7.58
N ASN A 71 4.80 -14.61 6.65
CA ASN A 71 6.04 -13.83 6.69
C ASN A 71 6.01 -12.68 7.72
N LEU A 72 4.90 -12.48 8.43
CA LEU A 72 4.80 -11.56 9.57
C LEU A 72 4.76 -12.29 10.93
N THR A 73 4.96 -13.61 10.96
CA THR A 73 4.83 -14.40 12.20
C THR A 73 5.94 -14.10 13.21
N VAL A 74 7.20 -13.99 12.77
CA VAL A 74 8.32 -13.59 13.65
C VAL A 74 8.57 -12.11 13.44
N HIS A 75 8.16 -11.28 14.41
CA HIS A 75 8.03 -9.84 14.19
C HIS A 75 8.71 -9.00 15.28
N ALA A 76 9.08 -7.78 14.88
CA ALA A 76 9.51 -6.71 15.78
C ALA A 76 8.30 -5.84 16.20
N PRO A 77 8.44 -4.94 17.18
CA PRO A 77 7.41 -3.96 17.49
C PRO A 77 6.90 -3.23 16.24
N ILE A 78 5.61 -2.88 16.25
CA ILE A 78 5.00 -2.03 15.22
C ILE A 78 5.65 -0.66 15.26
N GLY A 79 6.26 -0.25 14.16
CA GLY A 79 6.86 1.08 14.02
C GLY A 79 5.89 2.12 13.44
N LEU A 80 6.36 3.36 13.36
CA LEU A 80 5.70 4.44 12.64
C LEU A 80 6.69 5.03 11.64
N SER A 81 6.27 5.16 10.39
CA SER A 81 7.03 5.88 9.35
C SER A 81 6.11 6.81 8.61
N SER A 82 6.44 8.11 8.63
CA SER A 82 5.56 9.17 8.13
C SER A 82 4.17 9.08 8.79
N ASP A 83 3.12 8.72 8.04
CA ASP A 83 1.77 8.50 8.54
C ASP A 83 1.36 7.02 8.58
N CYS A 84 2.29 6.08 8.38
CA CYS A 84 1.98 4.66 8.26
C CYS A 84 2.50 3.86 9.45
N LEU A 85 1.64 3.01 10.02
CA LEU A 85 2.09 1.92 10.89
C LEU A 85 2.87 0.92 10.06
N VAL A 86 4.06 0.55 10.54
CA VAL A 86 4.98 -0.34 9.85
C VAL A 86 5.03 -1.65 10.60
N LEU A 87 4.45 -2.68 9.98
CA LEU A 87 4.51 -4.06 10.43
C LEU A 87 5.60 -4.74 9.60
N GLY A 88 6.52 -5.43 10.26
CA GLY A 88 7.51 -6.24 9.55
C GLY A 88 7.98 -7.43 10.32
N GLY A 89 8.26 -8.49 9.58
CA GLY A 89 8.61 -9.76 10.15
C GLY A 89 9.26 -10.70 9.15
N LEU A 90 9.44 -11.92 9.63
CA LEU A 90 10.06 -13.04 8.95
C LEU A 90 9.14 -14.25 9.06
N ALA A 91 9.21 -15.16 8.08
CA ALA A 91 8.62 -16.49 8.28
C ALA A 91 9.43 -17.27 9.34
N PRO A 92 8.79 -18.15 10.13
CA PRO A 92 9.46 -18.92 11.17
C PRO A 92 10.66 -19.70 10.61
N HIS A 93 11.83 -19.53 11.26
CA HIS A 93 13.09 -20.19 10.88
C HIS A 93 13.62 -19.89 9.46
N LYS A 94 13.12 -18.84 8.81
CA LYS A 94 13.49 -18.45 7.42
C LYS A 94 14.02 -17.02 7.33
N GLY A 95 14.66 -16.54 8.39
CA GLY A 95 15.27 -15.20 8.40
C GLY A 95 16.27 -15.02 7.25
N GLY A 96 16.17 -13.89 6.55
CA GLY A 96 17.01 -13.61 5.38
C GLY A 96 16.55 -14.25 4.07
N GLN A 97 15.46 -15.03 4.08
CA GLN A 97 14.92 -15.72 2.90
C GLN A 97 13.44 -15.42 2.67
N GLU A 98 12.68 -15.35 3.77
CA GLU A 98 11.23 -15.10 3.75
C GLU A 98 10.91 -13.96 4.72
N GLU A 99 10.64 -12.78 4.17
CA GLU A 99 10.40 -11.56 4.93
C GLU A 99 9.20 -10.81 4.38
N ALA A 100 8.55 -10.01 5.23
CA ALA A 100 7.47 -9.15 4.81
C ALA A 100 7.51 -7.78 5.49
N ARG A 101 6.99 -6.79 4.76
CA ARG A 101 6.64 -5.47 5.28
C ARG A 101 5.21 -5.12 4.91
N LEU A 102 4.51 -4.50 5.83
CA LEU A 102 3.16 -3.99 5.67
C LEU A 102 3.13 -2.56 6.22
N TYR A 103 2.73 -1.62 5.37
CA TYR A 103 2.52 -0.22 5.68
C TYR A 103 1.03 0.09 5.66
N VAL A 104 0.48 0.52 6.79
CA VAL A 104 -0.93 0.92 6.95
C VAL A 104 -0.98 2.42 7.22
N CYS A 105 -1.23 3.22 6.18
CA CYS A 105 -1.16 4.67 6.21
C CYS A 105 -2.46 5.27 6.76
N LEU A 106 -2.35 5.97 7.88
CA LEU A 106 -3.47 6.28 8.76
C LEU A 106 -4.36 7.41 8.22
N THR A 107 -3.78 8.34 7.47
CA THR A 107 -4.49 9.53 6.96
C THR A 107 -5.27 9.20 5.69
N GLN A 108 -4.60 8.68 4.65
CA GLN A 108 -5.24 8.36 3.37
C GLN A 108 -5.92 7.00 3.38
N GLY A 109 -5.60 6.16 4.37
CA GLY A 109 -6.05 4.79 4.49
C GLY A 109 -5.34 3.86 3.51
N ASP A 110 -4.27 4.28 2.87
CA ASP A 110 -3.54 3.47 1.90
C ASP A 110 -2.78 2.33 2.57
N ILE A 111 -2.64 1.24 1.81
CA ILE A 111 -1.99 0.02 2.28
C ILE A 111 -0.99 -0.40 1.23
N HIS A 112 0.23 -0.65 1.68
CA HIS A 112 1.31 -1.19 0.87
C HIS A 112 1.82 -2.44 1.57
N ALA A 113 2.09 -3.48 0.80
CA ALA A 113 2.72 -4.68 1.30
C ALA A 113 3.93 -5.00 0.42
N ALA A 114 4.94 -5.63 0.99
CA ALA A 114 6.01 -6.23 0.22
C ALA A 114 6.39 -7.56 0.83
N ILE A 115 6.59 -8.55 -0.04
CA ILE A 115 7.01 -9.90 0.34
C ILE A 115 8.35 -10.13 -0.35
N TYR A 116 9.34 -10.51 0.45
CA TYR A 116 10.60 -11.03 -0.04
C TYR A 116 10.59 -12.55 0.08
N THR A 117 10.69 -13.24 -1.05
CA THR A 117 10.69 -14.70 -1.17
C THR A 117 11.55 -15.09 -2.37
N ASN A 118 12.24 -16.24 -2.31
CA ASN A 118 12.99 -16.80 -3.46
C ASN A 118 13.92 -15.78 -4.15
N HIS A 119 14.65 -14.97 -3.37
CA HIS A 119 15.54 -13.92 -3.88
C HIS A 119 14.85 -12.85 -4.73
N ARG A 120 13.54 -12.62 -4.54
CA ARG A 120 12.79 -11.56 -5.23
C ARG A 120 11.91 -10.82 -4.25
N VAL A 121 11.83 -9.51 -4.43
CA VAL A 121 10.89 -8.67 -3.68
C VAL A 121 9.71 -8.36 -4.58
N ARG A 122 8.50 -8.70 -4.14
CA ARG A 122 7.26 -8.29 -4.80
C ARG A 122 6.57 -7.25 -3.94
N VAL A 123 6.33 -6.07 -4.52
CA VAL A 123 5.60 -4.97 -3.87
C VAL A 123 4.16 -4.96 -4.37
N TYR A 124 3.22 -4.90 -3.43
CA TYR A 124 1.81 -4.76 -3.69
C TYR A 124 1.36 -3.38 -3.25
N SER A 125 0.93 -2.56 -4.21
CA SER A 125 0.39 -1.23 -3.96
C SER A 125 -0.60 -0.84 -5.06
N LYS A 126 -1.47 0.12 -4.76
CA LYS A 126 -2.29 0.81 -5.76
C LYS A 126 -1.56 1.97 -6.44
N VAL A 127 -0.39 2.33 -5.91
CA VAL A 127 0.43 3.41 -6.46
C VAL A 127 1.23 2.86 -7.63
N GLU A 128 1.13 3.52 -8.78
CA GLU A 128 1.73 3.04 -10.04
C GLU A 128 3.23 3.28 -10.15
N ARG A 129 3.77 4.26 -9.43
CA ARG A 129 5.18 4.66 -9.52
C ARG A 129 5.94 4.27 -8.27
N TYR A 130 7.07 3.59 -8.43
CA TYR A 130 7.94 3.20 -7.32
C TYR A 130 8.31 4.41 -6.43
N SER A 131 8.65 5.55 -7.05
CA SER A 131 9.00 6.80 -6.36
C SER A 131 7.88 7.41 -5.48
N HIS A 132 6.64 6.93 -5.62
CA HIS A 132 5.50 7.37 -4.83
C HIS A 132 5.17 6.40 -3.68
N LEU A 133 5.86 5.27 -3.55
CA LEU A 133 5.75 4.40 -2.38
C LEU A 133 6.24 5.11 -1.11
N PRO A 134 5.88 4.66 0.11
CA PRO A 134 6.50 5.17 1.33
C PRO A 134 8.04 5.07 1.28
N TYR A 135 8.73 6.10 1.78
CA TYR A 135 10.20 6.17 1.71
C TYR A 135 10.86 4.94 2.34
N ASP A 136 10.46 4.55 3.55
CA ASP A 136 11.03 3.39 4.25
C ASP A 136 10.72 2.07 3.55
N LEU A 137 9.61 1.99 2.80
CA LEU A 137 9.33 0.81 1.97
C LEU A 137 10.38 0.71 0.86
N ARG A 138 10.66 1.81 0.16
CA ARG A 138 11.71 1.83 -0.87
C ARG A 138 13.08 1.49 -0.30
N VAL A 139 13.46 2.12 0.82
CA VAL A 139 14.74 1.84 1.48
C VAL A 139 14.87 0.36 1.86
N TRP A 140 13.79 -0.25 2.36
CA TRP A 140 13.80 -1.68 2.67
C TRP A 140 13.94 -2.54 1.41
N VAL A 141 13.21 -2.24 0.34
CA VAL A 141 13.32 -2.94 -0.96
C VAL A 141 14.75 -2.84 -1.48
N ASP A 142 15.33 -1.64 -1.51
CA ASP A 142 16.69 -1.38 -1.98
C ASP A 142 17.73 -2.14 -1.13
N HIS A 143 17.55 -2.15 0.20
CA HIS A 143 18.41 -2.92 1.10
C HIS A 143 18.31 -4.43 0.86
N VAL A 144 17.11 -4.97 0.64
CA VAL A 144 16.93 -6.39 0.33
C VAL A 144 17.57 -6.73 -1.02
N ALA A 145 17.43 -5.87 -2.03
CA ALA A 145 18.08 -6.04 -3.33
C ALA A 145 19.62 -6.01 -3.20
N TRP A 146 20.16 -5.06 -2.44
CA TRP A 146 21.60 -4.99 -2.16
C TRP A 146 22.14 -6.25 -1.47
N ARG A 147 21.38 -6.86 -0.54
CA ARG A 147 21.79 -8.13 0.10
C ARG A 147 21.97 -9.26 -0.91
N GLN A 148 21.21 -9.27 -2.00
CA GLN A 148 21.35 -10.28 -3.06
C GLN A 148 22.60 -10.06 -3.90
N GLN A 149 23.00 -8.81 -4.09
CA GLN A 149 24.16 -8.43 -4.90
C GLN A 149 25.47 -8.43 -4.10
N SER A 150 25.40 -8.53 -2.76
CA SER A 150 26.54 -8.45 -1.88
C SER A 150 27.44 -9.70 -1.96
N PRO A 151 28.70 -9.57 -2.42
CA PRO A 151 29.63 -10.68 -2.60
C PRO A 151 30.03 -11.41 -1.33
N LEU A 152 29.71 -10.82 -0.16
CA LEU A 152 29.99 -11.40 1.14
C LEU A 152 29.09 -12.62 1.46
N MET A 153 28.06 -12.88 0.63
CA MET A 153 27.23 -14.09 0.74
C MET A 153 27.48 -15.12 -0.39
N SER A 154 28.17 -14.75 -1.46
CA SER A 154 28.80 -15.67 -2.42
C SER A 154 29.76 -14.89 -3.34
N GLY A 155 31.05 -15.23 -3.32
CA GLY A 155 32.14 -14.80 -4.20
C GLY A 155 31.96 -13.65 -5.22
N LYS A 156 32.83 -12.62 -5.09
CA LYS A 156 33.21 -11.52 -6.00
C LYS A 156 32.10 -10.74 -6.76
N PRO A 157 32.05 -9.39 -6.65
CA PRO A 157 31.05 -8.57 -7.34
C PRO A 157 31.42 -8.36 -8.81
N ASP A 158 30.45 -8.61 -9.70
CA ASP A 158 30.33 -7.90 -10.96
C ASP A 158 29.05 -7.04 -10.88
N PHE A 159 29.19 -5.74 -11.10
CA PHE A 159 28.10 -4.75 -11.02
C PHE A 159 27.17 -4.86 -12.24
N VAL A 160 25.84 -4.86 -12.04
CA VAL A 160 24.84 -4.79 -13.13
C VAL A 160 23.63 -3.90 -12.73
N ASP A 161 23.13 -3.17 -13.72
CA ASP A 161 22.17 -2.05 -13.75
C ASP A 161 20.77 -2.27 -13.12
N MET A 162 20.20 -1.15 -12.64
CA MET A 162 18.96 -1.05 -11.85
C MET A 162 17.63 -1.03 -12.65
N ASP A 163 17.60 -1.50 -13.90
CA ASP A 163 16.45 -1.29 -14.80
C ASP A 163 15.42 -2.45 -14.87
N ASP A 164 15.64 -3.58 -14.19
CA ASP A 164 14.77 -4.77 -14.30
C ASP A 164 13.74 -4.91 -13.16
N PHE A 165 12.85 -3.93 -12.99
CA PHE A 165 11.63 -4.11 -12.19
C PHE A 165 10.40 -4.26 -13.10
N GLU A 166 9.97 -5.50 -13.34
CA GLU A 166 8.70 -5.79 -14.00
C GLU A 166 7.52 -5.37 -13.10
N THR A 167 6.80 -4.34 -13.54
CA THR A 167 5.44 -4.07 -13.08
C THR A 167 4.48 -4.91 -13.92
N GLU A 168 3.93 -5.99 -13.36
CA GLU A 168 2.81 -6.70 -14.01
C GLU A 168 1.59 -5.77 -14.09
N LYS A 169 1.03 -5.66 -15.31
CA LYS A 169 -0.16 -4.87 -15.66
C LYS A 169 -1.45 -5.60 -15.32
#